data_AF-A0A0B7N221-F1
#
_entry.id   AF-A0A0B7N221-F1
#
_cell.length_a   1.000
_cell.length_b   1.000
_cell.length_c   1.000
_cell.angle_alpha   90.00
_cell.angle_beta   90.00
_cell.angle_gamma   90.00
#
_symmetry.space_group_name_H-M   'P 1'
#
loop_
_entity.id
_entity.type
_entity.pdbx_description
1 polymer ?
#
loop_
_entity_poly.entity_id
_entity_poly.type
_entity_poly.pdbx_seq_one_letter_code
_entity_poly.pdbx_strand_id
1 'polypeptide(L)'
;MAAIKNISNAQEFKNLLETKEKLVVVDFFATWCGPCKAISPFYTQLSVKYPLVVFAKVDVDKVKDVAAACQVSSMPTFQFYKDGRKLVEMKGANPRELEAHVQTHSSDASISPRKSVGVPGYVDLTEFITPNQMDALNQQEEHNVKNIFKDDDTFLQSDVDEQLIISVPFNQPVKLHSLKFKVSDTANAPKTVKIFANRSVIGFDDVESVMETETLELTPENFRDDAIVNLNFVKYQNVTSVVLFVEDNQEDKDNTQIQQLVFIGRPVETTNMSDFNKEQ
;
A
#
# COMPACT_ATOMS: atom_id res chain seq x y z
N MET A 1 -11.71 6.63 7.40
CA MET A 1 -12.04 8.05 7.06
C MET A 1 -10.76 8.86 7.16
N ALA A 2 -10.45 9.73 6.20
CA ALA A 2 -9.25 10.57 6.24
C ALA A 2 -9.36 11.58 7.39
N ALA A 3 -8.50 11.48 8.41
CA ALA A 3 -8.59 12.31 9.61
C ALA A 3 -7.63 13.50 9.52
N ILE A 4 -7.97 14.50 8.71
CA ILE A 4 -7.30 15.81 8.78
C ILE A 4 -7.74 16.50 10.08
N LYS A 5 -6.77 16.85 10.93
CA LYS A 5 -7.04 17.56 12.18
C LYS A 5 -7.17 19.06 11.93
N ASN A 6 -8.30 19.65 12.32
CA ASN A 6 -8.43 21.11 12.29
C ASN A 6 -7.97 21.66 13.64
N ILE A 7 -6.90 22.45 13.63
CA ILE A 7 -6.32 23.03 14.83
C ILE A 7 -7.01 24.37 15.09
N SER A 8 -7.57 24.51 16.28
CA SER A 8 -8.39 25.66 16.66
C SER A 8 -7.73 26.58 17.69
N ASN A 9 -6.62 26.14 18.33
CA ASN A 9 -5.90 26.91 19.34
C ASN A 9 -4.44 26.41 19.49
N ALA A 10 -3.62 27.17 20.23
CA ALA A 10 -2.22 26.85 20.48
C ALA A 10 -1.99 25.56 21.27
N GLN A 11 -2.91 25.17 22.16
CA GLN A 11 -2.76 23.93 22.94
C GLN A 11 -2.92 22.70 22.03
N GLU A 12 -3.91 22.70 21.14
CA GLU A 12 -4.07 21.65 20.13
C GLU A 12 -2.86 21.56 19.20
N PHE A 13 -2.30 22.69 18.80
CA PHE A 13 -1.08 22.73 17.99
C PHE A 13 0.11 22.11 18.75
N LYS A 14 0.30 22.46 20.02
CA LYS A 14 1.36 21.88 20.84
C LYS A 14 1.19 20.37 21.00
N ASN A 15 -0.02 19.91 21.33
CA ASN A 15 -0.33 18.49 21.46
C ASN A 15 -0.10 17.73 20.13
N LEU A 16 -0.41 18.36 18.99
CA LEU A 16 -0.13 17.80 17.67
C LEU A 16 1.37 17.54 17.48
N LEU A 17 2.22 18.51 17.84
CA LEU A 17 3.68 18.42 17.69
C LEU A 17 4.34 17.43 18.66
N GLU A 18 3.67 17.09 19.78
CA GLU A 18 4.11 16.06 20.72
C GLU A 18 3.87 14.62 20.23
N THR A 19 3.25 14.45 19.05
CA THR A 19 3.12 13.13 18.41
C THR A 19 4.50 12.57 18.08
N LYS A 20 4.95 11.60 18.87
CA LYS A 20 6.26 10.96 18.69
C LYS A 20 6.28 10.06 17.47
N GLU A 21 7.46 9.96 16.85
CA GLU A 21 7.79 9.00 15.77
C GLU A 21 7.04 9.19 14.44
N LYS A 22 5.99 10.01 14.39
CA LYS A 22 5.23 10.30 13.17
C LYS A 22 5.63 11.66 12.57
N LEU A 23 5.62 11.72 11.24
CA LEU A 23 5.69 13.00 10.54
C LEU A 23 4.34 13.72 10.72
N VAL A 24 4.40 15.01 11.05
CA VAL A 24 3.25 15.91 11.12
C VAL A 24 3.38 16.94 10.00
N VAL A 25 2.36 17.06 9.16
CA VAL A 25 2.30 18.03 8.06
C VAL A 25 1.17 19.01 8.35
N VAL A 26 1.48 20.30 8.44
CA VAL A 26 0.50 21.34 8.77
C VAL A 26 0.31 22.26 7.57
N ASP A 27 -0.93 22.33 7.07
CA ASP A 27 -1.38 23.31 6.07
C ASP A 27 -1.88 24.58 6.77
N PHE A 28 -1.09 25.65 6.67
CA PHE A 28 -1.49 26.98 7.08
C PHE A 28 -2.21 27.67 5.91
N PHE A 29 -3.52 27.82 6.05
CA PHE A 29 -4.41 28.28 5.00
C PHE A 29 -5.24 29.48 5.45
N ALA A 30 -5.92 30.11 4.49
CA ALA A 30 -6.97 31.09 4.73
C ALA A 30 -8.20 30.79 3.87
N THR A 31 -9.39 31.11 4.37
CA THR A 31 -10.66 30.80 3.67
C THR A 31 -10.84 31.59 2.37
N TRP A 32 -10.22 32.75 2.25
CA TRP A 32 -10.24 33.62 1.08
C TRP A 32 -9.11 33.31 0.08
N CYS A 33 -8.16 32.45 0.44
CA CYS A 33 -6.99 32.12 -0.39
C CYS A 33 -7.38 31.15 -1.53
N GLY A 34 -7.35 31.64 -2.77
CA GLY A 34 -7.62 30.85 -3.99
C GLY A 34 -6.70 29.63 -4.15
N PRO A 35 -5.37 29.79 -4.08
CA PRO A 35 -4.43 28.67 -4.17
C PRO A 35 -4.64 27.60 -3.08
N CYS A 36 -5.05 28.00 -1.87
CA CYS A 36 -5.37 27.09 -0.78
C CYS A 36 -6.56 26.19 -1.12
N LYS A 37 -7.60 26.75 -1.75
CA LYS A 37 -8.76 25.97 -2.24
C LYS A 37 -8.35 24.99 -3.33
N ALA A 38 -7.44 25.39 -4.22
CA ALA A 38 -6.98 24.55 -5.34
C ALA A 38 -6.19 23.33 -4.87
N ILE A 39 -5.31 23.47 -3.87
CA ILE A 39 -4.49 22.36 -3.38
C ILE A 39 -5.18 21.50 -2.31
N SER A 40 -6.22 22.00 -1.65
CA SER A 40 -6.90 21.28 -0.56
C SER A 40 -7.37 19.86 -0.93
N PRO A 41 -7.93 19.58 -2.13
CA PRO A 41 -8.31 18.21 -2.50
C PRO A 41 -7.11 17.27 -2.57
N PHE A 42 -5.98 17.75 -3.09
CA PHE A 42 -4.74 16.97 -3.15
C PHE A 42 -4.15 16.74 -1.76
N TYR A 43 -4.18 17.75 -0.89
CA TYR A 43 -3.79 17.60 0.52
C TYR A 43 -4.64 16.54 1.24
N THR A 44 -5.95 16.50 0.98
CA THR A 44 -6.84 15.42 1.46
C THR A 44 -6.44 14.06 0.90
N GLN A 45 -6.09 13.96 -0.38
CA GLN A 45 -5.61 12.69 -0.96
C GLN A 45 -4.32 12.21 -0.30
N LEU A 46 -3.37 13.10 0.01
CA LEU A 46 -2.15 12.74 0.74
C LEU A 46 -2.47 12.17 2.12
N SER A 47 -3.47 12.72 2.83
CA SER A 47 -3.90 12.19 4.12
C SER A 47 -4.48 10.77 4.07
N VAL A 48 -4.99 10.36 2.90
CA VAL A 48 -5.42 8.97 2.65
C VAL A 48 -4.23 8.10 2.23
N LYS A 49 -3.35 8.63 1.37
CA LYS A 49 -2.20 7.92 0.82
C LYS A 49 -1.14 7.60 1.88
N TYR A 50 -0.96 8.49 2.86
CA TYR A 50 0.06 8.39 3.90
C TYR A 50 -0.57 8.30 5.30
N PRO A 51 -1.21 7.16 5.66
CA PRO A 51 -1.95 7.04 6.93
C PRO A 51 -1.07 7.09 8.18
N LEU A 52 0.25 6.87 8.05
CA LEU A 52 1.21 7.01 9.15
C LEU A 52 1.68 8.46 9.36
N VAL A 53 1.34 9.36 8.45
CA VAL A 53 1.62 10.79 8.53
C VAL A 53 0.38 11.50 9.08
N VAL A 54 0.59 12.41 10.02
CA VAL A 54 -0.49 13.20 10.60
C VAL A 54 -0.66 14.48 9.79
N PHE A 55 -1.86 14.67 9.23
CA PHE A 55 -2.20 15.87 8.48
C PHE A 55 -3.08 16.79 9.32
N ALA A 56 -2.76 18.08 9.33
CA ALA A 56 -3.48 19.09 10.08
C ALA A 56 -3.63 20.39 9.30
N LYS A 57 -4.70 21.14 9.59
CA LYS A 57 -4.97 22.45 9.00
C LYS A 57 -5.05 23.50 10.09
N VAL A 58 -4.43 24.64 9.85
CA VAL A 58 -4.49 25.83 10.70
C VAL A 58 -5.02 26.98 9.86
N ASP A 59 -6.16 27.53 10.24
CA ASP A 59 -6.69 28.76 9.65
C ASP A 59 -5.96 29.95 10.28
N VAL A 60 -5.13 30.63 9.49
CA VAL A 60 -4.26 31.71 10.00
C VAL A 60 -5.05 32.91 10.52
N ASP A 61 -6.30 33.10 10.07
CA ASP A 61 -7.16 34.19 10.54
C ASP A 61 -7.79 33.86 11.89
N LYS A 62 -7.97 32.58 12.20
CA LYS A 62 -8.59 32.11 13.45
C LYS A 62 -7.56 31.82 14.54
N VAL A 63 -6.39 31.30 14.18
CA VAL A 63 -5.34 30.87 15.11
C VAL A 63 -4.06 31.69 14.89
N LYS A 64 -4.20 33.01 15.08
CA LYS A 64 -3.18 34.02 14.72
C LYS A 64 -1.90 33.88 15.52
N ASP A 65 -2.01 33.49 16.78
CA ASP A 65 -0.89 33.23 17.68
C ASP A 65 0.00 32.09 17.19
N VAL A 66 -0.60 30.96 16.76
CA VAL A 66 0.13 29.84 16.18
C VAL A 66 0.75 30.23 14.84
N ALA A 67 0.01 30.91 13.97
CA ALA A 67 0.52 31.35 12.67
C ALA A 67 1.73 32.29 12.84
N ALA A 68 1.66 33.23 13.79
CA ALA A 68 2.76 34.13 14.12
C ALA A 68 3.96 33.38 14.73
N ALA A 69 3.74 32.48 15.69
CA ALA A 69 4.80 31.67 16.29
C ALA A 69 5.50 30.77 15.25
N CYS A 70 4.76 30.28 14.26
CA CYS A 70 5.28 29.49 13.15
C CYS A 70 5.87 30.34 12.01
N GLN A 71 5.88 31.67 12.14
CA GLN A 71 6.40 32.63 11.16
C GLN A 71 5.75 32.53 9.77
N VAL A 72 4.46 32.22 9.73
CA VAL A 72 3.71 32.10 8.47
C VAL A 72 3.43 33.49 7.90
N SER A 73 3.94 33.74 6.69
CA SER A 73 3.84 35.04 6.00
C SER A 73 3.02 35.00 4.71
N SER A 74 2.62 33.80 4.26
CA SER A 74 1.98 33.58 2.97
C SER A 74 1.15 32.31 3.01
N MET A 75 0.04 32.26 2.28
CA MET A 75 -0.82 31.07 2.25
C MET A 75 -0.97 30.54 0.82
N PRO A 76 -0.98 29.20 0.61
CA PRO A 76 -0.73 28.20 1.65
C PRO A 76 0.75 28.15 2.04
N THR A 77 1.03 27.83 3.30
CA THR A 77 2.37 27.40 3.74
C THR A 77 2.22 26.04 4.40
N PHE A 78 3.03 25.09 3.96
CA PHE A 78 3.10 23.76 4.55
C PHE A 78 4.36 23.66 5.40
N GLN A 79 4.21 23.22 6.65
CA GLN A 79 5.34 22.97 7.53
C GLN A 79 5.33 21.53 8.00
N PHE A 80 6.51 20.93 8.02
CA PHE A 80 6.74 19.53 8.31
C PHE A 80 7.47 19.41 9.63
N TYR A 81 6.94 18.58 10.53
CA TYR A 81 7.43 18.42 11.88
C TYR A 81 7.66 16.96 12.22
N LYS A 82 8.72 16.70 12.99
CA LYS A 82 8.98 15.38 13.58
C LYS A 82 9.60 15.57 14.96
N ASP A 83 9.09 14.84 15.93
CA ASP A 83 9.51 14.93 17.34
C ASP A 83 9.55 16.38 17.86
N GLY A 84 8.50 17.15 17.53
CA GLY A 84 8.33 18.55 17.89
C GLY A 84 9.23 19.55 17.15
N ARG A 85 10.07 19.12 16.20
CA ARG A 85 11.00 19.99 15.46
C ARG A 85 10.54 20.21 14.03
N LYS A 86 10.60 21.46 13.55
CA LYS A 86 10.36 21.79 12.14
C LYS A 86 11.52 21.27 11.29
N LEU A 87 11.20 20.41 10.33
CA LEU A 87 12.16 19.82 9.39
C LEU A 87 12.31 20.67 8.14
N VAL A 88 11.18 20.97 7.49
CA VAL A 88 11.13 21.72 6.24
C VAL A 88 9.83 22.52 6.15
N GLU A 89 9.86 23.56 5.32
CA GLU A 89 8.75 24.43 5.01
C GLU A 89 8.65 24.60 3.50
N MET A 90 7.42 24.66 3.01
CA MET A 90 7.11 24.88 1.61
C MET A 90 6.04 25.97 1.52
N LYS A 91 6.27 26.98 0.67
CA LYS A 91 5.32 28.08 0.43
C LYS A 91 4.67 27.92 -0.94
N GLY A 92 3.37 28.19 -1.01
CA GLY A 92 2.62 28.14 -2.26
C GLY A 92 2.00 26.77 -2.56
N ALA A 93 1.15 26.74 -3.59
CA ALA A 93 0.35 25.58 -3.96
C ALA A 93 1.04 24.77 -5.08
N ASN A 94 2.01 23.92 -4.71
CA ASN A 94 2.67 23.00 -5.64
C ASN A 94 2.51 21.53 -5.20
N PRO A 95 1.55 20.79 -5.78
CA PRO A 95 1.27 19.39 -5.40
C PRO A 95 2.49 18.46 -5.45
N ARG A 96 3.34 18.60 -6.47
CA ARG A 96 4.49 17.70 -6.68
C ARG A 96 5.53 17.87 -5.57
N GLU A 97 5.85 19.11 -5.24
CA GLU A 97 6.82 19.45 -4.20
C GLU A 97 6.29 19.09 -2.80
N LEU A 98 5.00 19.34 -2.55
CA LEU A 98 4.34 18.95 -1.32
C LEU A 98 4.46 17.44 -1.07
N GLU A 99 4.13 16.63 -2.07
CA GLU A 99 4.22 15.17 -1.97
C GLU A 99 5.68 14.69 -1.83
N ALA A 100 6.63 15.29 -2.56
CA ALA A 100 8.04 14.95 -2.45
C ALA A 100 8.58 15.17 -1.02
N HIS A 101 8.18 16.26 -0.35
CA HIS A 101 8.55 16.50 1.05
C HIS A 101 7.90 15.50 2.01
N VAL A 102 6.64 15.11 1.78
CA VAL A 102 5.98 14.05 2.57
C VAL A 102 6.76 12.75 2.46
N GLN A 103 7.15 12.35 1.25
CA GLN A 103 7.91 11.13 0.98
C GLN A 103 9.30 11.17 1.62
N THR A 104 10.00 12.31 1.51
CA THR A 104 11.37 12.46 2.02
C THR A 104 11.43 12.39 3.55
N HIS A 105 10.40 12.90 4.23
CA HIS A 105 10.43 13.09 5.69
C HIS A 105 9.53 12.15 6.48
N SER A 106 8.71 11.32 5.82
CA SER A 106 8.01 10.25 6.52
C SER A 106 9.03 9.31 7.15
N SER A 107 8.87 9.05 8.45
CA SER A 107 9.74 8.27 9.33
C SER A 107 9.79 6.78 8.98
N ASP A 108 9.94 6.43 7.71
CA ASP A 108 10.21 5.07 7.33
C ASP A 108 10.91 5.09 5.98
N ALA A 109 12.17 4.68 5.98
CA ALA A 109 12.87 4.22 4.78
C ALA A 109 12.26 2.91 4.23
N SER A 110 11.02 2.57 4.61
CA SER A 110 10.27 1.36 4.27
C SER A 110 8.90 1.63 3.63
N ILE A 111 8.46 2.88 3.48
CA ILE A 111 7.30 3.22 2.65
C ILE A 111 7.81 3.92 1.40
N SER A 112 8.05 3.11 0.38
CA SER A 112 8.13 3.63 -0.98
C SER A 112 6.78 4.31 -1.28
N PRO A 113 6.71 5.29 -2.20
CA PRO A 113 5.43 5.83 -2.62
C PRO A 113 4.55 4.65 -3.04
N ARG A 114 3.51 4.29 -2.24
CA ARG A 114 2.62 3.18 -2.55
C ARG A 114 2.17 3.35 -3.98
N LYS A 115 2.73 2.51 -4.87
CA LYS A 115 2.65 2.66 -6.31
C LYS A 115 1.16 2.69 -6.62
N SER A 116 0.65 3.81 -7.14
CA SER A 116 -0.77 3.86 -7.49
C SER A 116 -0.97 2.87 -8.63
N VAL A 117 -1.69 1.79 -8.36
CA VAL A 117 -1.87 0.67 -9.31
C VAL A 117 -3.01 0.91 -10.31
N GLY A 118 -3.45 2.16 -10.48
CA GLY A 118 -4.55 2.53 -11.38
C GLY A 118 -5.95 2.21 -10.86
N VAL A 119 -6.10 1.61 -9.66
CA VAL A 119 -7.40 1.30 -9.05
C VAL A 119 -7.71 2.30 -7.92
N PRO A 120 -8.73 3.17 -8.05
CA PRO A 120 -9.03 4.18 -7.04
C PRO A 120 -9.35 3.58 -5.66
N GLY A 121 -8.69 4.09 -4.61
CA GLY A 121 -8.93 3.66 -3.23
C GLY A 121 -8.20 2.39 -2.80
N TYR A 122 -7.41 1.78 -3.70
CA TYR A 122 -6.57 0.62 -3.41
C TYR A 122 -5.10 0.91 -3.71
N VAL A 123 -4.22 0.13 -3.10
CA VAL A 123 -2.77 0.26 -3.19
C VAL A 123 -2.12 -1.08 -3.49
N ASP A 124 -0.89 -1.03 -4.00
CA ASP A 124 0.03 -2.17 -4.01
C ASP A 124 0.30 -2.63 -2.58
N LEU A 125 0.15 -3.93 -2.32
CA LEU A 125 0.32 -4.54 -1.00
C LEU A 125 1.68 -5.19 -0.78
N THR A 126 2.65 -5.03 -1.69
CA THR A 126 3.99 -5.64 -1.59
C THR A 126 4.67 -5.32 -0.25
N GLU A 127 4.49 -4.12 0.30
CA GLU A 127 5.05 -3.70 1.61
C GLU A 127 4.46 -4.45 2.81
N PHE A 128 3.28 -5.07 2.66
CA PHE A 128 2.65 -5.84 3.72
C PHE A 128 3.01 -7.32 3.66
N ILE A 129 3.72 -7.77 2.63
CA ILE A 129 4.16 -9.15 2.52
C ILE A 129 5.34 -9.37 3.46
N THR A 130 5.46 -10.57 4.03
CA THR A 130 6.61 -10.95 4.87
C THR A 130 7.61 -11.78 4.05
N PRO A 131 8.65 -11.19 3.44
CA PRO A 131 9.44 -11.87 2.41
C PRO A 131 10.23 -13.08 2.92
N ASN A 132 10.56 -13.07 4.21
CA ASN A 132 11.28 -14.16 4.87
C ASN A 132 10.39 -15.38 5.19
N GLN A 133 9.06 -15.22 5.11
CA GLN A 133 8.08 -16.29 5.33
C GLN A 133 7.37 -16.71 4.04
N MET A 134 7.67 -16.04 2.92
CA MET A 134 7.21 -16.49 1.61
C MET A 134 7.92 -17.77 1.22
N ASP A 135 7.19 -18.65 0.54
CA ASP A 135 7.74 -19.89 0.02
C ASP A 135 7.03 -20.28 -1.28
N ALA A 136 7.69 -21.08 -2.10
CA ALA A 136 7.03 -21.73 -3.22
C ALA A 136 7.49 -23.16 -3.40
N LEU A 137 6.55 -24.05 -3.71
CA LEU A 137 6.83 -25.44 -4.04
C LEU A 137 6.95 -25.58 -5.56
N ASN A 138 7.81 -26.52 -5.98
CA ASN A 138 8.20 -26.75 -7.38
C ASN A 138 8.84 -25.52 -8.06
N GLN A 139 9.57 -24.68 -7.32
CA GLN A 139 10.30 -23.54 -7.88
C GLN A 139 11.76 -23.90 -8.19
N GLN A 140 12.33 -23.27 -9.22
CA GLN A 140 13.76 -23.35 -9.49
C GLN A 140 14.59 -22.54 -8.47
N GLU A 141 15.83 -22.97 -8.21
CA GLU A 141 16.71 -22.34 -7.21
C GLU A 141 17.03 -20.87 -7.55
N GLU A 142 17.41 -20.59 -8.81
CA GLU A 142 17.76 -19.24 -9.28
C GLU A 142 16.52 -18.39 -9.63
N HIS A 143 15.46 -19.04 -10.10
CA HIS A 143 14.19 -18.43 -10.51
C HIS A 143 13.08 -18.69 -9.47
N ASN A 144 13.29 -18.17 -8.25
CA ASN A 144 12.45 -18.43 -7.08
C ASN A 144 11.42 -17.31 -6.79
N VAL A 145 10.52 -17.57 -5.86
CA VAL A 145 9.39 -16.72 -5.47
C VAL A 145 9.77 -15.31 -5.02
N LYS A 146 11.01 -15.09 -4.57
CA LYS A 146 11.45 -13.75 -4.16
C LYS A 146 11.61 -12.81 -5.36
N ASN A 147 11.75 -13.36 -6.56
CA ASN A 147 11.95 -12.59 -7.78
C ASN A 147 10.68 -11.84 -8.22
N ILE A 148 9.49 -12.44 -8.05
CA ILE A 148 8.23 -11.85 -8.55
C ILE A 148 7.71 -10.65 -7.77
N PHE A 149 8.41 -10.24 -6.72
CA PHE A 149 8.13 -9.03 -5.93
C PHE A 149 9.19 -7.94 -6.11
N LYS A 150 10.13 -8.13 -7.05
CA LYS A 150 11.11 -7.12 -7.46
C LYS A 150 10.59 -6.37 -8.68
N ASP A 151 11.09 -5.14 -8.86
CA ASP A 151 10.80 -4.29 -10.03
C ASP A 151 11.97 -4.39 -11.03
N ASP A 152 12.32 -5.62 -11.43
CA ASP A 152 13.40 -5.94 -12.36
C ASP A 152 12.97 -7.07 -13.33
N ASP A 153 13.91 -7.59 -14.13
CA ASP A 153 13.64 -8.65 -15.12
C ASP A 153 13.74 -10.06 -14.53
N THR A 154 13.91 -10.21 -13.21
CA THR A 154 13.89 -11.53 -12.59
C THR A 154 12.48 -12.11 -12.57
N PHE A 155 12.39 -13.44 -12.50
CA PHE A 155 11.12 -14.16 -12.55
C PHE A 155 11.15 -15.40 -11.66
N LEU A 156 9.95 -15.92 -11.36
CA LEU A 156 9.71 -17.26 -10.82
C LEU A 156 9.45 -18.22 -11.97
N GLN A 157 10.06 -19.40 -11.91
CA GLN A 157 9.81 -20.49 -12.85
C GLN A 157 9.62 -21.81 -12.10
N SER A 158 8.71 -22.63 -12.61
CA SER A 158 8.52 -23.99 -12.12
C SER A 158 9.67 -24.94 -12.52
N ASP A 159 9.99 -25.91 -11.67
CA ASP A 159 11.16 -26.77 -11.86
C ASP A 159 10.85 -28.04 -12.67
N VAL A 160 9.96 -28.89 -12.15
CA VAL A 160 9.73 -30.24 -12.70
C VAL A 160 8.65 -30.25 -13.80
N ASP A 161 7.56 -29.54 -13.57
CA ASP A 161 6.37 -29.46 -14.41
C ASP A 161 5.77 -28.05 -14.32
N GLU A 162 4.62 -27.80 -14.96
CA GLU A 162 3.98 -26.49 -15.01
C GLU A 162 3.36 -26.03 -13.68
N GLN A 163 3.24 -26.91 -12.69
CA GLN A 163 2.50 -26.60 -11.47
C GLN A 163 3.36 -25.81 -10.48
N LEU A 164 2.75 -24.84 -9.80
CA LEU A 164 3.42 -24.05 -8.76
C LEU A 164 2.49 -23.86 -7.58
N ILE A 165 3.03 -23.94 -6.36
CA ILE A 165 2.34 -23.47 -5.16
C ILE A 165 3.12 -22.28 -4.62
N ILE A 166 2.48 -21.11 -4.52
CA ILE A 166 3.09 -19.87 -4.05
C ILE A 166 2.40 -19.45 -2.76
N SER A 167 3.14 -19.43 -1.65
CA SER A 167 2.66 -19.06 -0.32
C SER A 167 3.10 -17.65 0.05
N VAL A 168 2.14 -16.75 0.25
CA VAL A 168 2.36 -15.32 0.51
C VAL A 168 1.68 -14.92 1.83
N PRO A 169 2.44 -14.82 2.94
CA PRO A 169 1.95 -14.28 4.20
C PRO A 169 2.04 -12.76 4.25
N PHE A 170 1.05 -12.13 4.89
CA PHE A 170 1.03 -10.70 5.18
C PHE A 170 1.38 -10.44 6.66
N ASN A 171 2.14 -9.37 6.93
CA ASN A 171 2.57 -8.95 8.26
C ASN A 171 1.44 -8.34 9.11
N GLN A 172 0.31 -8.04 8.49
CA GLN A 172 -0.94 -7.62 9.12
C GLN A 172 -2.12 -8.01 8.23
N PRO A 173 -3.34 -8.07 8.77
CA PRO A 173 -4.50 -8.39 7.95
C PRO A 173 -4.78 -7.33 6.87
N VAL A 174 -5.08 -7.79 5.66
CA VAL A 174 -5.39 -6.96 4.49
C VAL A 174 -6.75 -7.32 3.89
N LYS A 175 -7.29 -6.41 3.09
CA LYS A 175 -8.43 -6.62 2.20
C LYS A 175 -7.91 -6.72 0.77
N LEU A 176 -8.07 -7.88 0.14
CA LEU A 176 -7.64 -8.06 -1.25
C LEU A 176 -8.80 -7.73 -2.19
N HIS A 177 -8.54 -6.89 -3.18
CA HIS A 177 -9.51 -6.49 -4.19
C HIS A 177 -9.23 -7.16 -5.52
N SER A 178 -7.96 -7.18 -5.92
CA SER A 178 -7.55 -7.66 -7.23
C SER A 178 -6.09 -8.09 -7.22
N LEU A 179 -5.70 -8.82 -8.25
CA LEU A 179 -4.33 -9.20 -8.55
C LEU A 179 -3.91 -8.56 -9.86
N LYS A 180 -2.61 -8.44 -10.06
CA LYS A 180 -2.02 -8.13 -11.35
C LYS A 180 -0.83 -9.03 -11.58
N PHE A 181 -0.76 -9.60 -12.77
CA PHE A 181 0.33 -10.45 -13.23
C PHE A 181 1.11 -9.72 -14.31
N LYS A 182 2.43 -9.85 -14.27
CA LYS A 182 3.32 -9.53 -15.37
C LYS A 182 4.05 -10.80 -15.76
N VAL A 183 4.15 -11.06 -17.06
CA VAL A 183 4.83 -12.23 -17.62
C VAL A 183 5.68 -11.78 -18.79
N SER A 184 6.79 -12.44 -19.02
CA SER A 184 7.68 -12.16 -20.15
C SER A 184 7.24 -12.88 -21.42
N ASP A 185 6.68 -14.07 -21.27
CA ASP A 185 6.07 -14.87 -22.34
C ASP A 185 4.67 -15.30 -21.90
N THR A 186 3.66 -14.96 -22.72
CA THR A 186 2.27 -15.35 -22.47
C THR A 186 2.08 -16.85 -22.59
N ALA A 187 2.87 -17.56 -23.38
CA ALA A 187 2.72 -18.99 -23.57
C ALA A 187 2.97 -19.79 -22.27
N ASN A 188 3.95 -19.35 -21.48
CA ASN A 188 4.29 -19.92 -20.16
C ASN A 188 3.51 -19.27 -19.00
N ALA A 189 2.60 -18.34 -19.28
CA ALA A 189 1.84 -17.65 -18.25
C ALA A 189 0.81 -18.59 -17.60
N PRO A 190 0.49 -18.41 -16.31
CA PRO A 190 -0.51 -19.24 -15.64
C PRO A 190 -1.88 -19.12 -16.33
N LYS A 191 -2.66 -20.18 -16.35
CA LYS A 191 -4.02 -20.18 -16.90
C LYS A 191 -5.04 -20.44 -15.81
N THR A 192 -4.97 -21.58 -15.16
CA THR A 192 -5.86 -21.93 -14.05
C THR A 192 -5.14 -21.69 -12.73
N VAL A 193 -5.66 -20.77 -11.92
CA VAL A 193 -5.08 -20.43 -10.61
C VAL A 193 -6.11 -20.58 -9.50
N LYS A 194 -5.90 -21.54 -8.60
CA LYS A 194 -6.72 -21.74 -7.40
C LYS A 194 -6.15 -20.95 -6.24
N ILE A 195 -6.99 -20.19 -5.55
CA ILE A 195 -6.61 -19.30 -4.45
C ILE A 195 -7.12 -19.85 -3.13
N PHE A 196 -6.26 -19.93 -2.13
CA PHE A 196 -6.62 -20.31 -0.77
C PHE A 196 -6.26 -19.18 0.20
N ALA A 197 -7.26 -18.48 0.72
CA ALA A 197 -7.05 -17.42 1.72
C ALA A 197 -7.05 -17.99 3.15
N ASN A 198 -6.16 -17.48 4.00
CA ASN A 198 -6.06 -17.79 5.43
C ASN A 198 -5.90 -19.28 5.73
N ARG A 199 -5.20 -20.00 4.86
CA ARG A 199 -4.82 -21.39 5.09
C ARG A 199 -3.36 -21.46 5.55
N SER A 200 -3.06 -22.48 6.35
CA SER A 200 -1.69 -22.95 6.57
C SER A 200 -1.11 -23.45 5.26
N VAL A 201 0.22 -23.58 5.17
CA VAL A 201 0.93 -24.12 3.99
C VAL A 201 0.22 -25.37 3.49
N ILE A 202 -0.11 -25.38 2.19
CA ILE A 202 -0.83 -26.44 1.49
C ILE A 202 0.19 -27.12 0.57
N GLY A 203 0.35 -28.44 0.68
CA GLY A 203 1.16 -29.22 -0.27
C GLY A 203 0.35 -29.63 -1.50
N PHE A 204 1.02 -30.20 -2.51
CA PHE A 204 0.33 -30.73 -3.69
C PHE A 204 -0.65 -31.87 -3.37
N ASP A 205 -0.40 -32.66 -2.31
CA ASP A 205 -1.34 -33.69 -1.87
C ASP A 205 -2.60 -33.11 -1.20
N ASP A 206 -2.51 -31.89 -0.66
CA ASP A 206 -3.60 -31.26 0.07
C ASP A 206 -4.55 -30.50 -0.87
N VAL A 207 -4.06 -29.98 -2.01
CA VAL A 207 -4.85 -29.09 -2.91
C VAL A 207 -6.09 -29.77 -3.50
N GLU A 208 -6.10 -31.09 -3.64
CA GLU A 208 -7.27 -31.83 -4.13
C GLU A 208 -8.35 -32.01 -3.06
N SER A 209 -7.96 -32.01 -1.78
CA SER A 209 -8.86 -32.26 -0.65
C SER A 209 -9.40 -30.99 -0.01
N VAL A 210 -8.67 -29.88 -0.17
CA VAL A 210 -9.01 -28.59 0.41
C VAL A 210 -9.83 -27.78 -0.59
N MET A 211 -10.99 -27.31 -0.15
CA MET A 211 -11.79 -26.38 -0.95
C MET A 211 -11.09 -25.03 -1.08
N GLU A 212 -10.90 -24.59 -2.31
CA GLU A 212 -10.34 -23.30 -2.66
C GLU A 212 -11.31 -22.15 -2.33
N THR A 213 -10.76 -20.97 -2.11
CA THR A 213 -11.55 -19.74 -1.89
C THR A 213 -12.15 -19.24 -3.20
N GLU A 214 -11.36 -19.27 -4.27
CA GLU A 214 -11.74 -18.84 -5.62
C GLU A 214 -10.80 -19.48 -6.63
N THR A 215 -11.31 -19.78 -7.81
CA THR A 215 -10.54 -20.24 -8.97
C THR A 215 -10.60 -19.16 -10.04
N LEU A 216 -9.43 -18.78 -10.55
CA LEU A 216 -9.28 -17.81 -11.63
C LEU A 216 -8.93 -18.53 -12.92
N GLU A 217 -9.68 -18.22 -13.97
CA GLU A 217 -9.40 -18.62 -15.36
C GLU A 217 -8.78 -17.42 -16.08
N LEU A 218 -7.46 -17.42 -16.18
CA LEU A 218 -6.68 -16.34 -16.80
C LEU A 218 -6.59 -16.55 -18.30
N THR A 219 -6.66 -15.45 -19.03
CA THR A 219 -6.52 -15.39 -20.49
C THR A 219 -5.38 -14.45 -20.87
N PRO A 220 -4.90 -14.45 -22.14
CA PRO A 220 -3.87 -13.50 -22.59
C PRO A 220 -4.18 -12.03 -22.29
N GLU A 221 -5.46 -11.66 -22.24
CA GLU A 221 -5.93 -10.32 -21.91
C GLU A 221 -5.58 -9.90 -20.47
N ASN A 222 -5.44 -10.85 -19.56
CA ASN A 222 -5.14 -10.60 -18.15
C ASN A 222 -3.65 -10.27 -17.91
N PHE A 223 -2.79 -10.40 -18.91
CA PHE A 223 -1.36 -10.13 -18.83
C PHE A 223 -0.92 -8.83 -19.52
N ARG A 224 -1.88 -8.03 -20.01
CA ARG A 224 -1.58 -6.70 -20.53
C ARG A 224 -1.08 -5.78 -19.41
N ASP A 225 -0.27 -4.78 -19.76
CA ASP A 225 0.37 -3.89 -18.78
C ASP A 225 -0.60 -3.15 -17.84
N ASP A 226 -1.84 -2.91 -18.26
CA ASP A 226 -2.89 -2.26 -17.48
C ASP A 226 -3.97 -3.21 -16.96
N ALA A 227 -3.85 -4.51 -17.25
CA ALA A 227 -4.83 -5.51 -16.86
C ALA A 227 -4.87 -5.71 -15.34
N ILE A 228 -6.10 -5.79 -14.82
CA ILE A 228 -6.39 -6.07 -13.42
C ILE A 228 -7.29 -7.31 -13.36
N VAL A 229 -6.87 -8.30 -12.60
CA VAL A 229 -7.65 -9.52 -12.34
C VAL A 229 -8.45 -9.30 -11.06
N ASN A 230 -9.74 -9.04 -11.21
CA ASN A 230 -10.62 -8.79 -10.07
C ASN A 230 -10.89 -10.07 -9.28
N LEU A 231 -10.77 -10.00 -7.95
CA LEU A 231 -11.17 -11.06 -7.05
C LEU A 231 -12.60 -10.84 -6.57
N ASN A 232 -13.24 -11.88 -6.05
CA ASN A 232 -14.48 -11.73 -5.31
C ASN A 232 -14.22 -11.10 -3.94
N PHE A 233 -14.11 -9.76 -3.91
CA PHE A 233 -13.76 -8.94 -2.74
C PHE A 233 -14.47 -9.34 -1.44
N VAL A 234 -15.72 -9.82 -1.51
CA VAL A 234 -16.50 -10.25 -0.33
C VAL A 234 -15.80 -11.40 0.42
N LYS A 235 -15.09 -12.28 -0.29
CA LYS A 235 -14.32 -13.40 0.29
C LYS A 235 -13.00 -12.96 0.92
N TYR A 236 -12.50 -11.76 0.59
CA TYR A 236 -11.17 -11.29 0.96
C TYR A 236 -11.19 -10.04 1.84
N GLN A 237 -12.07 -10.01 2.86
CA GLN A 237 -12.20 -8.87 3.78
C GLN A 237 -11.19 -8.86 4.94
N ASN A 238 -10.54 -9.98 5.22
CA ASN A 238 -9.61 -10.12 6.34
C ASN A 238 -8.61 -11.24 6.04
N VAL A 239 -7.58 -10.93 5.28
CA VAL A 239 -6.61 -11.88 4.74
C VAL A 239 -5.27 -11.71 5.43
N THR A 240 -4.73 -12.76 6.03
CA THR A 240 -3.41 -12.82 6.66
C THR A 240 -2.43 -13.66 5.85
N SER A 241 -2.91 -14.56 5.01
CA SER A 241 -2.09 -15.34 4.07
C SER A 241 -2.89 -15.68 2.82
N VAL A 242 -2.19 -15.84 1.70
CA VAL A 242 -2.73 -16.41 0.47
C VAL A 242 -1.80 -17.51 -0.02
N VAL A 243 -2.38 -18.62 -0.43
CA VAL A 243 -1.70 -19.63 -1.24
C VAL A 243 -2.31 -19.60 -2.64
N LEU A 244 -1.46 -19.52 -3.66
CA LEU A 244 -1.83 -19.61 -5.07
C LEU A 244 -1.33 -20.95 -5.59
N PHE A 245 -2.23 -21.80 -6.06
CA PHE A 245 -1.87 -23.00 -6.81
C PHE A 245 -2.10 -22.74 -8.29
N VAL A 246 -1.02 -22.72 -9.07
CA VAL A 246 -1.07 -22.71 -10.53
C VAL A 246 -1.15 -24.16 -10.98
N GLU A 247 -2.26 -24.50 -11.65
CA GLU A 247 -2.55 -25.86 -12.10
C GLU A 247 -2.07 -26.12 -13.54
N ASP A 248 -2.17 -25.12 -14.43
CA ASP A 248 -1.73 -25.18 -15.82
C ASP A 248 -1.31 -23.79 -16.36
N ASN A 249 -0.79 -23.75 -17.59
CA ASN A 249 -0.40 -22.53 -18.31
C ASN A 249 -1.14 -22.36 -19.66
N GLN A 250 -0.93 -21.23 -20.33
CA GLN A 250 -1.74 -20.82 -21.48
C GLN A 250 -1.61 -21.74 -22.71
N GLU A 251 -0.43 -22.30 -22.95
CA GLU A 251 -0.14 -23.11 -24.16
C GLU A 251 0.44 -24.50 -23.83
N ASP A 252 0.04 -25.09 -22.70
CA ASP A 252 0.45 -26.44 -22.25
C ASP A 252 1.98 -26.67 -22.32
N LYS A 253 2.74 -25.65 -21.91
CA LYS A 253 4.21 -25.70 -21.80
C LYS A 253 4.63 -26.55 -20.60
N ASP A 254 5.84 -27.09 -20.67
CA ASP A 254 6.42 -27.89 -19.57
C ASP A 254 6.66 -27.10 -18.28
N ASN A 255 6.74 -25.76 -18.36
CA ASN A 255 7.01 -24.91 -17.20
C ASN A 255 6.14 -23.64 -17.22
N THR A 256 5.77 -23.18 -16.03
CA THR A 256 5.10 -21.90 -15.82
C THR A 256 6.12 -20.83 -15.42
N GLN A 257 5.96 -19.62 -15.96
CA GLN A 257 6.76 -18.46 -15.59
C GLN A 257 5.89 -17.27 -15.16
N ILE A 258 6.30 -16.60 -14.09
CA ILE A 258 5.70 -15.36 -13.60
C ILE A 258 6.82 -14.35 -13.39
N GLN A 259 6.74 -13.19 -14.05
CA GLN A 259 7.73 -12.12 -13.87
C GLN A 259 7.40 -11.27 -12.65
N GLN A 260 6.12 -10.91 -12.47
CA GLN A 260 5.69 -10.10 -11.33
C GLN A 260 4.29 -10.48 -10.89
N LEU A 261 4.09 -10.50 -9.57
CA LEU A 261 2.79 -10.67 -8.94
C LEU A 261 2.53 -9.50 -7.99
N VAL A 262 1.45 -8.75 -8.24
CA VAL A 262 1.06 -7.62 -7.39
C VAL A 262 -0.30 -7.89 -6.76
N PHE A 263 -0.34 -7.87 -5.44
CA PHE A 263 -1.58 -7.89 -4.67
C PHE A 263 -2.11 -6.46 -4.52
N ILE A 264 -3.34 -6.22 -4.93
CA ILE A 264 -3.97 -4.89 -4.89
C ILE A 264 -5.09 -4.90 -3.86
N GLY A 265 -5.04 -3.96 -2.93
CA GLY A 265 -6.00 -3.91 -1.85
C GLY A 265 -5.76 -2.79 -0.86
N ARG A 266 -6.09 -3.03 0.41
CA ARG A 266 -5.83 -2.09 1.50
C ARG A 266 -5.63 -2.84 2.82
N PRO A 267 -4.84 -2.31 3.77
CA PRO A 267 -4.79 -2.87 5.11
C PRO A 267 -6.15 -2.80 5.81
N VAL A 268 -6.42 -3.78 6.69
CA VAL A 268 -7.55 -3.68 7.62
C VAL A 268 -7.21 -2.64 8.68
N GLU A 269 -8.11 -1.67 8.92
CA GLU A 269 -7.96 -0.71 10.02
C GLU A 269 -8.04 -1.49 11.35
N THR A 270 -6.91 -1.66 12.03
CA THR A 270 -6.88 -2.23 13.38
C THR A 270 -6.96 -1.09 14.40
N THR A 271 -7.97 -1.12 15.27
CA THR A 271 -8.01 -0.24 16.44
C THR A 271 -6.87 -0.67 17.37
N ASN A 272 -5.86 0.18 17.53
CA ASN A 272 -4.69 -0.13 18.34
C ASN A 272 -5.09 -0.18 19.83
N MET A 273 -5.21 -1.38 20.42
CA MET A 273 -5.55 -1.55 21.86
C MET A 273 -4.53 -0.92 22.81
N SER A 274 -3.33 -0.61 22.32
CA SER A 274 -2.30 0.14 23.06
C SER A 274 -2.77 1.53 23.51
N ASP A 275 -3.74 2.11 22.80
CA ASP A 275 -4.29 3.45 23.12
C ASP A 275 -5.29 3.40 24.30
N PHE A 276 -5.74 2.21 24.73
CA PHE A 276 -6.69 2.05 25.85
C PHE A 276 -6.02 1.92 27.23
N ASN A 277 -4.72 1.63 27.30
CA ASN A 277 -4.02 1.37 28.58
C ASN A 277 -3.35 2.62 29.18
N LYS A 278 -3.77 3.84 28.82
CA LYS A 278 -3.23 5.10 29.39
C LYS A 278 -4.25 5.96 30.15
N GLU A 279 -5.45 5.47 30.42
CA GLU A 279 -6.45 6.18 31.24
C GLU A 279 -6.83 5.43 32.53
N GLN A 280 -5.84 4.87 33.24
CA GLN A 280 -5.98 4.59 34.68
C GLN A 280 -4.78 5.08 35.47
#